data_AF-A0A0J5QD89-F1
#
_entry.id   AF-A0A0J5QD89-F1
#
_cell.length_a   1.000
_cell.length_b   1.000
_cell.length_c   1.000
_cell.angle_alpha   90.00
_cell.angle_beta   90.00
_cell.angle_gamma   90.00
#
_symmetry.space_group_name_H-M   'P 1'
#
loop_
_entity.id
_entity.type
_entity.pdbx_description
1 polymer ?
#
loop_
_entity_poly.entity_id
_entity_poly.type
_entity_poly.pdbx_seq_one_letter_code
_entity_poly.pdbx_strand_id
1 'polypeptide(L)'
;MSDHIRWGILGASKFAREKMGPALHLACGGALEALATSEPAKAAPFADFAPGLRVHNDYDALLADSGIDAIYIPLPNHLHVPWIKKAVAAGKHVLCEKPIAMQAPEIDELIALRDSSGLLVAEAFMIVHHPQWQTARQMYRDGAIGRLIGVDASFSFSNVDPANIRNQAETGGGGLRDIGVYIFGATRFVTDEEPQEILSTDVEWTNGVDTRAHLTARFPSFHYTGMVSTRMAPRQEVVFHGDVGVMRLTTPFNAQAYGMAQIVLEAPGFRTETLRFPSDNQYVHQVEAFNRSVRRKETYPCPLEFSRGTQAMMDMVFDHAK
;
A
#
# COMPACT_ATOMS: atom_id res chain seq x y z
N MET A 1 -27.21 11.11 -1.09
CA MET A 1 -26.28 9.95 -1.20
C MET A 1 -26.85 8.83 -0.35
N SER A 2 -26.58 7.58 -0.73
CA SER A 2 -26.94 6.40 0.07
C SER A 2 -26.36 6.48 1.50
N ASP A 3 -26.91 5.72 2.44
CA ASP A 3 -26.42 5.63 3.82
C ASP A 3 -25.03 4.95 3.92
N HIS A 4 -24.54 4.37 2.83
CA HIS A 4 -23.23 3.73 2.69
C HIS A 4 -22.63 3.98 1.29
N ILE A 5 -21.32 3.80 1.16
CA ILE A 5 -20.61 3.81 -0.13
C ILE A 5 -20.83 2.49 -0.86
N ARG A 6 -21.29 2.59 -2.11
CA ARG A 6 -21.52 1.44 -2.99
C ARG A 6 -20.28 1.20 -3.82
N TRP A 7 -19.52 0.16 -3.48
CA TRP A 7 -18.23 -0.14 -4.06
C TRP A 7 -18.33 -1.02 -5.31
N GLY A 8 -17.53 -0.66 -6.32
CA GLY A 8 -17.23 -1.47 -7.48
C GLY A 8 -15.76 -1.93 -7.48
N ILE A 9 -15.45 -3.09 -8.03
CA ILE A 9 -14.07 -3.57 -8.24
C ILE A 9 -13.79 -3.74 -9.73
N LEU A 10 -12.64 -3.23 -10.20
CA LEU A 10 -12.11 -3.53 -11.54
C LEU A 10 -11.16 -4.72 -11.51
N GLY A 11 -11.65 -5.89 -11.92
CA GLY A 11 -10.86 -7.11 -12.01
C GLY A 11 -10.99 -8.03 -10.80
N ALA A 12 -11.33 -9.30 -11.08
CA ALA A 12 -11.51 -10.36 -10.10
C ALA A 12 -10.17 -11.02 -9.69
N SER A 13 -9.20 -10.21 -9.25
CA SER A 13 -7.89 -10.73 -8.85
C SER A 13 -7.97 -11.57 -7.58
N LYS A 14 -6.99 -12.47 -7.36
CA LYS A 14 -6.89 -13.25 -6.11
C LYS A 14 -6.90 -12.36 -4.87
N PHE A 15 -6.17 -11.24 -4.93
CA PHE A 15 -6.11 -10.28 -3.84
C PHE A 15 -7.43 -9.54 -3.63
N ALA A 16 -8.13 -9.17 -4.70
CA ALA A 16 -9.48 -8.62 -4.62
C ALA A 16 -10.45 -9.61 -3.95
N ARG A 17 -10.37 -10.91 -4.28
CA ARG A 17 -11.22 -11.94 -3.68
C ARG A 17 -10.92 -12.18 -2.21
N GLU A 18 -9.63 -12.34 -1.87
CA GLU A 18 -9.22 -12.87 -0.56
C GLU A 18 -8.98 -11.79 0.50
N LYS A 19 -8.82 -10.52 0.11
CA LYS A 19 -8.49 -9.41 1.02
C LYS A 19 -9.43 -8.23 0.86
N MET A 20 -9.36 -7.54 -0.28
CA MET A 20 -10.02 -6.25 -0.42
C MET A 20 -11.53 -6.34 -0.61
N GLY A 21 -12.05 -7.31 -1.37
CA GLY A 21 -13.49 -7.54 -1.52
C GLY A 21 -14.20 -7.79 -0.19
N PRO A 22 -13.72 -8.72 0.65
CA PRO A 22 -14.24 -8.89 2.01
C PRO A 22 -14.14 -7.62 2.85
N ALA A 23 -13.01 -6.90 2.80
CA ALA A 23 -12.85 -5.65 3.55
C ALA A 23 -13.84 -4.55 3.09
N LEU A 24 -14.07 -4.41 1.77
CA LEU A 24 -15.02 -3.48 1.18
C LEU A 24 -16.46 -3.77 1.61
N HIS A 25 -16.79 -5.06 1.82
CA HIS A 25 -18.12 -5.47 2.26
C HIS A 25 -18.30 -5.42 3.79
N LEU A 26 -17.24 -5.68 4.57
CA LEU A 26 -17.28 -5.68 6.03
C LEU A 26 -17.15 -4.27 6.64
N ALA A 27 -16.49 -3.34 5.95
CA ALA A 27 -16.17 -2.02 6.48
C ALA A 27 -17.42 -1.17 6.74
N CYS A 28 -17.47 -0.54 7.92
CA CYS A 28 -18.55 0.36 8.27
C CYS A 28 -18.71 1.49 7.25
N GLY A 29 -19.95 1.73 6.84
CA GLY A 29 -20.28 2.81 5.90
C GLY A 29 -19.97 2.50 4.44
N GLY A 30 -19.73 1.24 4.07
CA GLY A 30 -19.58 0.79 2.69
C GLY A 30 -20.13 -0.62 2.48
N ALA A 31 -20.37 -0.98 1.22
CA ALA A 31 -20.68 -2.35 0.82
C ALA A 31 -20.15 -2.60 -0.59
N LEU A 32 -19.57 -3.78 -0.82
CA LEU A 32 -19.27 -4.26 -2.16
C LEU A 32 -20.57 -4.59 -2.90
N GLU A 33 -20.87 -3.85 -3.97
CA GLU A 33 -22.11 -4.02 -4.75
C GLU A 33 -21.89 -4.50 -6.17
N ALA A 34 -20.72 -4.24 -6.76
CA ALA A 34 -20.43 -4.69 -8.10
C ALA A 34 -18.96 -5.05 -8.35
N LEU A 35 -18.74 -5.85 -9.38
CA LEU A 35 -17.43 -6.27 -9.86
C LEU A 35 -17.46 -6.34 -11.38
N ALA A 36 -16.42 -5.87 -12.03
CA ALA A 36 -16.23 -6.08 -13.46
C ALA A 36 -15.07 -7.05 -13.72
N THR A 37 -15.28 -8.00 -14.63
CA THR A 37 -14.23 -8.94 -15.04
C THR A 37 -14.51 -9.49 -16.44
N SER A 38 -13.45 -9.69 -17.23
CA SER A 38 -13.51 -10.39 -18.51
C SER A 38 -13.72 -11.90 -18.38
N GLU A 39 -13.60 -12.46 -17.16
CA GLU A 39 -13.77 -13.88 -16.87
C GLU A 39 -14.84 -14.06 -15.77
N PRO A 40 -16.14 -14.11 -16.12
CA PRO A 40 -17.24 -14.16 -15.15
C PRO A 40 -17.11 -15.30 -14.12
N ALA A 41 -16.48 -16.42 -14.49
CA ALA A 41 -16.21 -17.52 -13.57
C ALA A 41 -15.35 -17.11 -12.35
N LYS A 42 -14.47 -16.10 -12.49
CA LYS A 42 -13.67 -15.56 -11.37
C LYS A 42 -14.50 -14.72 -10.39
N ALA A 43 -15.68 -14.26 -10.79
CA ALA A 43 -16.59 -13.52 -9.93
C ALA A 43 -17.40 -14.43 -8.99
N ALA A 44 -17.66 -15.68 -9.37
CA ALA A 44 -18.53 -16.58 -8.62
C ALA A 44 -18.18 -16.71 -7.12
N PRO A 45 -16.90 -16.86 -6.71
CA PRO A 45 -16.54 -16.95 -5.30
C PRO A 45 -16.80 -15.67 -4.48
N PHE A 46 -17.03 -14.51 -5.11
CA PHE A 46 -17.35 -13.30 -4.37
C PHE A 46 -18.78 -13.35 -3.79
N ALA A 47 -19.66 -14.18 -4.35
CA ALA A 47 -21.02 -14.37 -3.85
C ALA A 47 -21.06 -14.96 -2.43
N ASP A 48 -20.00 -15.66 -2.01
CA ASP A 48 -19.89 -16.27 -0.67
C ASP A 48 -19.97 -15.22 0.45
N PHE A 49 -19.46 -14.02 0.20
CA PHE A 49 -19.49 -12.91 1.16
C PHE A 49 -20.30 -11.70 0.68
N ALA A 50 -20.62 -11.60 -0.62
CA ALA A 50 -21.44 -10.55 -1.21
C ALA A 50 -22.51 -11.17 -2.14
N PRO A 51 -23.57 -11.80 -1.61
CA PRO A 51 -24.54 -12.55 -2.41
C PRO A 51 -25.36 -11.70 -3.40
N GLY A 52 -25.43 -10.38 -3.20
CA GLY A 52 -26.10 -9.43 -4.09
C GLY A 52 -25.19 -8.78 -5.16
N LEU A 53 -23.97 -9.30 -5.34
CA LEU A 53 -22.96 -8.69 -6.22
C LEU A 53 -23.42 -8.66 -7.69
N ARG A 54 -23.46 -7.47 -8.26
CA ARG A 54 -23.66 -7.29 -9.71
C ARG A 54 -22.35 -7.56 -10.45
N VAL A 55 -22.39 -8.43 -11.46
CA VAL A 55 -21.22 -8.73 -12.29
C VAL A 55 -21.38 -8.03 -13.64
N HIS A 56 -20.41 -7.17 -13.97
CA HIS A 56 -20.31 -6.52 -15.27
C HIS A 56 -19.25 -7.22 -16.14
N ASN A 57 -19.52 -7.35 -17.43
CA ASN A 57 -18.66 -8.10 -18.38
C ASN A 57 -17.46 -7.28 -18.87
N ASP A 58 -17.46 -5.97 -18.65
CA ASP A 58 -16.35 -5.09 -18.96
C ASP A 58 -16.27 -3.93 -17.95
N TYR A 59 -15.12 -3.27 -17.93
CA TYR A 59 -14.80 -2.24 -16.94
C TYR A 59 -15.56 -0.93 -17.18
N ASP A 60 -15.78 -0.56 -18.45
CA ASP A 60 -16.48 0.68 -18.78
C ASP A 60 -17.98 0.57 -18.40
N ALA A 61 -18.59 -0.61 -18.50
CA ALA A 61 -19.94 -0.89 -18.02
C ALA A 61 -20.09 -0.68 -16.50
N LEU A 62 -19.11 -1.10 -15.68
CA LEU A 62 -19.12 -0.81 -14.25
C LEU A 62 -18.95 0.69 -13.97
N LEU A 63 -18.09 1.38 -14.72
CA LEU A 63 -17.93 2.83 -14.57
C LEU A 63 -19.22 3.60 -14.92
N ALA A 64 -20.01 3.09 -15.86
CA ALA A 64 -21.32 3.66 -16.23
C ALA A 64 -22.44 3.35 -15.21
N ASP A 65 -22.24 2.41 -14.28
CA ASP A 65 -23.25 2.03 -13.29
C ASP A 65 -23.47 3.17 -12.27
N SER A 66 -24.62 3.86 -12.38
CA SER A 66 -25.04 4.90 -11.43
C SER A 66 -25.32 4.36 -10.00
N GLY A 67 -25.40 3.04 -9.87
CA GLY A 67 -25.44 2.30 -8.62
C GLY A 67 -24.12 2.28 -7.84
N ILE A 68 -23.03 2.81 -8.39
CA ILE A 68 -21.69 2.74 -7.80
C ILE A 68 -21.13 4.12 -7.51
N ASP A 69 -20.60 4.31 -6.30
CA ASP A 69 -20.05 5.58 -5.81
C ASP A 69 -18.51 5.61 -5.87
N ALA A 70 -17.87 4.45 -5.65
CA ALA A 70 -16.43 4.33 -5.55
C ALA A 70 -15.91 3.05 -6.24
N ILE A 71 -14.70 3.12 -6.80
CA ILE A 71 -14.05 2.04 -7.52
C ILE A 71 -12.75 1.66 -6.82
N TYR A 72 -12.58 0.36 -6.58
CA TYR A 72 -11.32 -0.24 -6.20
C TYR A 72 -10.60 -0.83 -7.43
N ILE A 73 -9.31 -0.48 -7.61
CA ILE A 73 -8.52 -0.81 -8.80
C ILE A 73 -7.32 -1.72 -8.42
N PRO A 74 -7.48 -3.05 -8.44
CA PRO A 74 -6.42 -4.05 -8.22
C PRO A 74 -5.78 -4.57 -9.53
N LEU A 75 -5.62 -3.70 -10.52
CA LEU A 75 -5.11 -4.09 -11.83
C LEU A 75 -3.57 -4.24 -11.81
N PRO A 76 -2.95 -4.73 -12.88
CA PRO A 76 -1.49 -4.58 -13.04
C PRO A 76 -1.04 -3.12 -13.01
N ASN A 77 0.17 -2.86 -12.50
CA ASN A 77 0.65 -1.52 -12.18
C ASN A 77 0.56 -0.52 -13.35
N HIS A 78 0.92 -0.94 -14.57
CA HIS A 78 0.85 -0.09 -15.77
C HIS A 78 -0.57 0.37 -16.15
N LEU A 79 -1.61 -0.27 -15.59
CA LEU A 79 -3.02 0.04 -15.84
C LEU A 79 -3.63 0.98 -14.79
N HIS A 80 -2.94 1.24 -13.67
CA HIS A 80 -3.49 2.06 -12.59
C HIS A 80 -3.88 3.47 -13.05
N VAL A 81 -2.91 4.28 -13.51
CA VAL A 81 -3.14 5.68 -13.92
C VAL A 81 -4.23 5.81 -14.99
N PRO A 82 -4.24 5.03 -16.09
CA PRO A 82 -5.31 5.10 -17.09
C PRO A 82 -6.71 4.81 -16.51
N TRP A 83 -6.85 3.81 -15.65
CA TRP A 83 -8.15 3.44 -15.08
C TRP A 83 -8.59 4.37 -13.95
N ILE A 84 -7.67 4.95 -13.19
CA ILE A 84 -7.97 6.04 -12.24
C ILE A 84 -8.59 7.22 -13.01
N LYS A 85 -7.93 7.66 -14.10
CA LYS A 85 -8.43 8.76 -14.95
C LYS A 85 -9.83 8.49 -15.49
N LYS A 86 -10.07 7.29 -16.01
CA LYS A 86 -11.41 6.87 -16.48
C LYS A 86 -12.46 6.85 -15.36
N ALA A 87 -12.13 6.31 -14.19
CA ALA A 87 -13.06 6.23 -13.08
C ALA A 87 -13.45 7.61 -12.54
N VAL A 88 -12.48 8.53 -12.41
CA VAL A 88 -12.74 9.93 -12.04
C VAL A 88 -13.60 10.63 -13.09
N ALA A 89 -13.31 10.44 -14.39
CA ALA A 89 -14.12 11.00 -15.47
C ALA A 89 -15.58 10.49 -15.46
N ALA A 90 -15.80 9.26 -14.98
CA ALA A 90 -17.13 8.69 -14.75
C ALA A 90 -17.78 9.13 -13.42
N GLY A 91 -17.19 10.09 -12.71
CA GLY A 91 -17.72 10.64 -11.46
C GLY A 91 -17.53 9.74 -10.24
N LYS A 92 -16.59 8.79 -10.28
CA LYS A 92 -16.37 7.81 -9.20
C LYS A 92 -15.19 8.21 -8.31
N HIS A 93 -15.35 8.01 -7.01
CA HIS A 93 -14.21 8.01 -6.08
C HIS A 93 -13.30 6.80 -6.37
N VAL A 94 -12.00 6.92 -6.09
CA VAL A 94 -11.03 5.88 -6.47
C VAL A 94 -10.12 5.50 -5.30
N LEU A 95 -10.03 4.20 -5.04
CA LEU A 95 -9.01 3.57 -4.20
C LEU A 95 -8.21 2.60 -5.07
N CYS A 96 -6.97 2.93 -5.39
CA CYS A 96 -6.15 2.13 -6.31
C CYS A 96 -5.07 1.35 -5.56
N GLU A 97 -4.79 0.11 -5.97
CA GLU A 97 -3.68 -0.65 -5.42
C GLU A 97 -2.33 0.06 -5.58
N LYS A 98 -1.42 -0.25 -4.67
CA LYS A 98 -0.04 0.21 -4.73
C LYS A 98 0.78 -0.58 -5.79
N PRO A 99 1.88 0.00 -6.31
CA PRO A 99 2.10 1.43 -6.35
C PRO A 99 1.05 2.09 -7.25
N ILE A 100 0.48 3.22 -6.84
CA ILE A 100 -0.61 3.87 -7.57
C ILE A 100 -0.20 4.34 -8.97
N ALA A 101 1.09 4.56 -9.19
CA ALA A 101 1.68 4.90 -10.47
C ALA A 101 3.06 4.27 -10.62
N MET A 102 3.66 4.36 -11.81
CA MET A 102 4.97 3.78 -12.10
C MET A 102 6.12 4.78 -11.89
N GLN A 103 5.81 6.07 -11.90
CA GLN A 103 6.75 7.18 -11.68
C GLN A 103 6.08 8.32 -10.89
N ALA A 104 6.86 9.08 -10.12
CA ALA A 104 6.34 10.16 -9.29
C ALA A 104 5.62 11.28 -10.07
N PRO A 105 6.07 11.71 -11.27
CA PRO A 105 5.34 12.72 -12.06
C PRO A 105 3.93 12.28 -12.46
N GLU A 106 3.66 10.98 -12.61
CA GLU A 106 2.31 10.50 -12.89
C GLU A 106 1.38 10.72 -11.69
N ILE A 107 1.90 10.70 -10.46
CA ILE A 107 1.13 11.01 -9.24
C ILE A 107 0.83 12.51 -9.15
N ASP A 108 1.70 13.37 -9.67
CA ASP A 108 1.42 14.81 -9.80
C ASP A 108 0.19 15.06 -10.70
N GLU A 109 0.03 14.27 -11.77
CA GLU A 109 -1.17 14.31 -12.61
C GLU A 109 -2.42 13.83 -11.85
N LEU A 110 -2.30 12.81 -11.00
CA LEU A 110 -3.40 12.31 -10.17
C LEU A 110 -3.81 13.31 -9.08
N ILE A 111 -2.85 14.04 -8.52
CA ILE A 111 -3.09 15.15 -7.57
C ILE A 111 -3.93 16.24 -8.26
N ALA A 112 -3.51 16.70 -9.44
CA ALA A 112 -4.26 17.70 -10.21
C ALA A 112 -5.68 17.21 -10.58
N LEU A 113 -5.81 15.93 -10.92
CA LEU A 113 -7.10 15.31 -11.23
C LEU A 113 -8.03 15.23 -10.01
N ARG A 114 -7.52 14.82 -8.85
CA ARG A 114 -8.25 14.83 -7.57
C ARG A 114 -8.75 16.24 -7.24
N ASP A 115 -7.87 17.22 -7.33
CA ASP A 115 -8.17 18.60 -6.92
C ASP A 115 -9.21 19.26 -7.85
N SER A 116 -9.12 19.02 -9.16
CA SER A 116 -10.07 19.55 -10.14
C SER A 116 -11.43 18.85 -10.14
N SER A 117 -11.48 17.55 -9.81
CA SER A 117 -12.74 16.79 -9.76
C SER A 117 -13.48 16.92 -8.43
N GLY A 118 -12.78 17.24 -7.33
CA GLY A 118 -13.31 17.19 -5.97
C GLY A 118 -13.64 15.77 -5.48
N LEU A 119 -13.23 14.74 -6.23
CA LEU A 119 -13.40 13.34 -5.88
C LEU A 119 -12.16 12.85 -5.12
N LEU A 120 -12.38 12.03 -4.08
CA LEU A 120 -11.29 11.31 -3.44
C LEU A 120 -10.62 10.33 -4.42
N VAL A 121 -9.31 10.50 -4.61
CA VAL A 121 -8.41 9.57 -5.27
C VAL A 121 -7.32 9.23 -4.26
N ALA A 122 -7.13 7.95 -3.98
CA ALA A 122 -6.22 7.48 -2.95
C ALA A 122 -5.50 6.19 -3.36
N GLU A 123 -4.26 6.05 -2.89
CA GLU A 123 -3.54 4.78 -2.92
C GLU A 123 -4.01 3.89 -1.75
N ALA A 124 -4.16 2.60 -2.04
CA ALA A 124 -4.48 1.55 -1.07
C ALA A 124 -3.23 1.15 -0.27
N PHE A 125 -2.69 2.11 0.49
CA PHE A 125 -1.54 1.91 1.35
C PHE A 125 -1.97 1.66 2.81
N MET A 126 -2.37 0.42 3.07
CA MET A 126 -3.10 0.00 4.28
C MET A 126 -2.32 0.18 5.59
N ILE A 127 -0.99 0.26 5.54
CA ILE A 127 -0.16 0.36 6.75
C ILE A 127 -0.45 1.63 7.54
N VAL A 128 -0.80 2.74 6.86
CA VAL A 128 -1.13 4.02 7.48
C VAL A 128 -2.37 3.90 8.36
N HIS A 129 -3.22 2.90 8.13
CA HIS A 129 -4.47 2.71 8.87
C HIS A 129 -4.35 1.68 10.00
N HIS A 130 -3.21 1.00 10.14
CA HIS A 130 -3.02 0.00 11.19
C HIS A 130 -2.56 0.65 12.51
N PRO A 131 -3.18 0.34 13.68
CA PRO A 131 -2.79 0.89 14.97
C PRO A 131 -1.32 0.69 15.35
N GLN A 132 -0.69 -0.45 15.01
CA GLN A 132 0.76 -0.64 15.16
C GLN A 132 1.61 0.49 14.56
N TRP A 133 1.27 0.98 13.37
CA TRP A 133 2.06 2.00 12.69
C TRP A 133 1.79 3.38 13.28
N GLN A 134 0.54 3.66 13.64
CA GLN A 134 0.18 4.87 14.37
C GLN A 134 0.89 4.94 15.73
N THR A 135 0.95 3.81 16.44
CA THR A 135 1.64 3.67 17.71
C THR A 135 3.15 3.85 17.54
N ALA A 136 3.77 3.22 16.54
CA ALA A 136 5.20 3.40 16.25
C ALA A 136 5.55 4.86 15.93
N ARG A 137 4.75 5.54 15.11
CA ARG A 137 4.91 6.97 14.80
C ARG A 137 4.78 7.83 16.06
N GLN A 138 3.80 7.54 16.92
CA GLN A 138 3.63 8.26 18.18
C GLN A 138 4.81 8.04 19.13
N MET A 139 5.27 6.80 19.31
CA MET A 139 6.44 6.46 20.13
C MET A 139 7.72 7.14 19.63
N TYR A 140 7.93 7.20 18.32
CA TYR A 140 9.02 7.97 17.72
C TYR A 140 8.95 9.46 18.10
N ARG A 141 7.77 10.09 17.90
CA ARG A 141 7.54 11.50 18.24
C ARG A 141 7.69 11.81 19.72
N ASP A 142 7.31 10.88 20.58
CA ASP A 142 7.44 10.99 22.04
C ASP A 142 8.88 10.76 22.52
N GLY A 143 9.81 10.46 21.61
CA GLY A 143 11.23 10.28 21.93
C GLY A 143 11.55 8.93 22.58
N ALA A 144 10.71 7.90 22.40
CA ALA A 144 10.91 6.58 23.02
C ALA A 144 12.25 5.92 22.66
N ILE A 145 12.84 6.30 21.53
CA ILE A 145 14.16 5.86 21.06
C ILE A 145 15.20 6.99 21.02
N GLY A 146 14.88 8.18 21.52
CA GLY A 146 15.79 9.34 21.53
C GLY A 146 16.06 9.87 20.12
N ARG A 147 17.31 10.26 19.85
CA ARG A 147 17.70 10.70 18.50
C ARG A 147 17.88 9.47 17.61
N LEU A 148 17.10 9.40 16.53
CA LEU A 148 17.20 8.35 15.52
C LEU A 148 18.58 8.38 14.84
N ILE A 149 19.23 7.23 14.75
CA ILE A 149 20.56 7.08 14.13
C ILE A 149 20.45 6.30 12.82
N GLY A 150 19.67 5.22 12.82
CA GLY A 150 19.52 4.35 11.67
C GLY A 150 18.14 3.70 11.58
N VAL A 151 17.75 3.38 10.36
CA VAL A 151 16.57 2.56 10.05
C VAL A 151 16.99 1.39 9.17
N ASP A 152 16.68 0.18 9.62
CA ASP A 152 16.87 -1.06 8.85
C ASP A 152 15.50 -1.63 8.49
N ALA A 153 15.23 -1.78 7.20
CA ALA A 153 13.95 -2.29 6.72
C ALA A 153 14.15 -3.43 5.73
N SER A 154 13.38 -4.50 5.91
CA SER A 154 13.43 -5.66 5.03
C SER A 154 12.05 -6.18 4.69
N PHE A 155 11.87 -6.57 3.43
CA PHE A 155 10.73 -7.35 3.00
C PHE A 155 11.15 -8.30 1.89
N SER A 156 10.98 -9.59 2.12
CA SER A 156 11.20 -10.61 1.11
C SER A 156 10.19 -11.74 1.14
N PHE A 157 10.05 -12.41 0.00
CA PHE A 157 9.39 -13.70 -0.17
C PHE A 157 9.95 -14.38 -1.43
N SER A 158 9.54 -15.62 -1.70
CA SER A 158 9.98 -16.35 -2.89
C SER A 158 8.81 -16.60 -3.84
N ASN A 159 8.91 -16.07 -5.05
CA ASN A 159 7.98 -16.34 -6.14
C ASN A 159 8.73 -16.38 -7.48
N VAL A 160 9.10 -17.59 -7.90
CA VAL A 160 9.85 -17.83 -9.12
C VAL A 160 8.97 -18.13 -10.34
N ASP A 161 7.65 -18.05 -10.22
CA ASP A 161 6.72 -18.35 -11.31
C ASP A 161 6.77 -17.26 -12.40
N PRO A 162 7.30 -17.55 -13.60
CA PRO A 162 7.40 -16.55 -14.67
C PRO A 162 6.05 -16.10 -15.22
N ALA A 163 4.97 -16.87 -15.01
CA ALA A 163 3.62 -16.49 -15.43
C ALA A 163 2.99 -15.44 -14.51
N ASN A 164 3.58 -15.18 -13.34
CA ASN A 164 3.10 -14.15 -12.43
C ASN A 164 3.40 -12.75 -12.97
N ILE A 165 2.42 -11.84 -12.94
CA ILE A 165 2.57 -10.44 -13.38
C ILE A 165 3.77 -9.73 -12.72
N ARG A 166 4.11 -10.06 -11.47
CA ARG A 166 5.27 -9.46 -10.78
C ARG A 166 6.60 -9.78 -11.46
N ASN A 167 6.66 -10.84 -12.23
CA ASN A 167 7.84 -11.31 -12.96
C ASN A 167 7.82 -10.88 -14.46
N GLN A 168 6.88 -10.00 -14.85
CA GLN A 168 6.67 -9.53 -16.23
C GLN A 168 6.84 -8.01 -16.30
N ALA A 169 7.85 -7.56 -17.05
CA ALA A 169 8.20 -6.14 -17.16
C ALA A 169 7.09 -5.30 -17.80
N GLU A 170 6.43 -5.85 -18.82
CA GLU A 170 5.32 -5.24 -19.55
C GLU A 170 4.11 -4.95 -18.66
N THR A 171 3.97 -5.65 -17.54
CA THR A 171 2.88 -5.41 -16.59
C THR A 171 3.24 -4.40 -15.48
N GLY A 172 4.49 -3.94 -15.46
CA GLY A 172 5.05 -3.09 -14.42
C GLY A 172 5.55 -3.88 -13.19
N GLY A 173 5.96 -5.14 -13.38
CA GLY A 173 6.50 -6.00 -12.33
C GLY A 173 7.80 -5.48 -11.67
N GLY A 174 8.29 -6.23 -10.69
CA GLY A 174 9.46 -5.86 -9.88
C GLY A 174 9.24 -5.94 -8.37
N GLY A 175 10.30 -6.25 -7.63
CA GLY A 175 10.27 -6.36 -6.18
C GLY A 175 10.12 -5.01 -5.49
N LEU A 176 10.82 -3.99 -5.95
CA LEU A 176 10.74 -2.62 -5.44
C LEU A 176 9.32 -2.08 -5.58
N ARG A 177 8.69 -2.29 -6.73
CA ARG A 177 7.31 -1.88 -6.99
C ARG A 177 6.31 -2.66 -6.14
N ASP A 178 6.45 -3.99 -6.04
CA ASP A 178 5.48 -4.80 -5.29
C ASP A 178 5.63 -4.67 -3.77
N ILE A 179 6.86 -4.73 -3.25
CA ILE A 179 7.10 -4.75 -1.80
C ILE A 179 8.09 -3.69 -1.29
N GLY A 180 8.89 -3.07 -2.15
CA GLY A 180 9.73 -1.94 -1.76
C GLY A 180 8.93 -0.71 -1.32
N VAL A 181 7.78 -0.48 -1.97
CA VAL A 181 6.80 0.56 -1.57
C VAL A 181 6.48 0.54 -0.07
N TYR A 182 6.45 -0.65 0.56
CA TYR A 182 6.19 -0.79 1.99
C TYR A 182 7.33 -0.30 2.86
N ILE A 183 8.57 -0.72 2.59
CA ILE A 183 9.70 -0.36 3.44
C ILE A 183 10.03 1.13 3.32
N PHE A 184 9.86 1.71 2.13
CA PHE A 184 10.03 3.13 1.88
C PHE A 184 8.91 3.95 2.53
N GLY A 185 7.65 3.60 2.23
CA GLY A 185 6.50 4.31 2.77
C GLY A 185 6.42 4.22 4.29
N ALA A 186 6.69 3.06 4.89
CA ALA A 186 6.70 2.89 6.34
C ALA A 186 7.72 3.77 7.05
N THR A 187 8.94 3.82 6.51
CA THR A 187 10.02 4.67 7.07
C THR A 187 9.59 6.12 7.04
N ARG A 188 9.17 6.61 5.85
CA ARG A 188 8.69 7.99 5.66
C ARG A 188 7.49 8.31 6.56
N PHE A 189 6.56 7.36 6.73
CA PHE A 189 5.37 7.55 7.56
C PHE A 189 5.70 7.72 9.04
N VAL A 190 6.62 6.93 9.58
CA VAL A 190 7.01 7.03 11.00
C VAL A 190 7.83 8.29 11.24
N THR A 191 8.77 8.62 10.36
CA THR A 191 9.72 9.71 10.60
C THR A 191 9.24 11.07 10.13
N ASP A 192 8.27 11.14 9.20
CA ASP A 192 7.89 12.33 8.46
C ASP A 192 9.06 12.98 7.68
N GLU A 193 10.11 12.20 7.39
CA GLU A 193 11.29 12.64 6.64
C GLU A 193 11.32 12.05 5.22
N GLU A 194 11.83 12.84 4.27
CA GLU A 194 12.09 12.42 2.89
C GLU A 194 13.57 12.03 2.71
N PRO A 195 13.91 11.07 1.84
CA PRO A 195 15.30 10.78 1.53
C PRO A 195 15.96 11.97 0.82
N GLN A 196 17.21 12.27 1.19
CA GLN A 196 18.04 13.27 0.52
C GLN A 196 18.81 12.67 -0.66
N GLU A 197 19.30 11.44 -0.50
CA GLU A 197 20.21 10.80 -1.46
C GLU A 197 20.19 9.28 -1.31
N ILE A 198 20.29 8.55 -2.42
CA ILE A 198 20.62 7.11 -2.43
C ILE A 198 22.14 6.98 -2.48
N LEU A 199 22.70 6.28 -1.49
CA LEU A 199 24.15 6.18 -1.30
C LEU A 199 24.76 4.93 -1.95
N SER A 200 23.99 3.85 -2.03
CA SER A 200 24.40 2.62 -2.70
C SER A 200 23.20 1.78 -3.10
N THR A 201 23.35 1.05 -4.20
CA THR A 201 22.38 0.07 -4.68
C THR A 201 23.10 -1.17 -5.21
N ASP A 202 22.62 -2.35 -4.84
CA ASP A 202 22.91 -3.64 -5.47
C ASP A 202 21.57 -4.24 -5.90
N VAL A 203 21.29 -4.19 -7.21
CA VAL A 203 20.02 -4.64 -7.79
C VAL A 203 20.26 -5.78 -8.76
N GLU A 204 19.55 -6.88 -8.53
CA GLU A 204 19.53 -8.03 -9.41
C GLU A 204 18.30 -7.98 -10.29
N TRP A 205 18.52 -8.15 -11.60
CA TRP A 205 17.48 -8.09 -12.62
C TRP A 205 17.26 -9.47 -13.24
N THR A 206 16.00 -9.84 -13.44
CA THR A 206 15.61 -11.06 -14.16
C THR A 206 14.43 -10.72 -15.05
N ASN A 207 14.48 -11.05 -16.34
CA ASN A 207 13.41 -10.78 -17.30
C ASN A 207 12.94 -9.30 -17.31
N GLY A 208 13.87 -8.36 -17.15
CA GLY A 208 13.56 -6.93 -17.16
C GLY A 208 12.87 -6.38 -15.91
N VAL A 209 12.78 -7.16 -14.83
CA VAL A 209 12.28 -6.71 -13.53
C VAL A 209 13.31 -6.91 -12.43
N ASP A 210 13.31 -6.06 -11.41
CA ASP A 210 14.16 -6.22 -10.24
C ASP A 210 13.62 -7.35 -9.35
N THR A 211 14.49 -8.27 -8.94
CA THR A 211 14.11 -9.45 -8.15
C THR A 211 14.77 -9.47 -6.77
N ARG A 212 15.86 -8.73 -6.61
CA ARG A 212 16.53 -8.42 -5.34
C ARG A 212 17.09 -7.01 -5.42
N ALA A 213 16.89 -6.23 -4.37
CA ALA A 213 17.50 -4.92 -4.22
C ALA A 213 17.99 -4.76 -2.78
N HIS A 214 19.27 -4.47 -2.62
CA HIS A 214 19.84 -3.98 -1.38
C HIS A 214 20.29 -2.54 -1.60
N LEU A 215 19.94 -1.64 -0.70
CA LEU A 215 20.27 -0.22 -0.86
C LEU A 215 20.51 0.48 0.47
N THR A 216 21.25 1.59 0.40
CA THR A 216 21.37 2.53 1.51
C THR A 216 21.02 3.94 1.07
N ALA A 217 20.50 4.76 2.00
CA ALA A 217 20.12 6.14 1.72
C ALA A 217 20.47 7.08 2.88
N ARG A 218 20.63 8.36 2.54
CA ARG A 218 20.73 9.50 3.46
C ARG A 218 19.34 10.06 3.70
N PHE A 219 18.91 10.11 4.96
CA PHE A 219 17.81 10.97 5.40
C PHE A 219 18.39 12.16 6.18
N PRO A 220 17.64 13.26 6.36
CA PRO A 220 18.09 14.42 7.12
C PRO A 220 18.67 14.05 8.50
N SER A 221 18.01 13.15 9.23
CA SER A 221 18.40 12.80 10.61
C SER A 221 19.13 11.46 10.75
N PHE A 222 19.06 10.55 9.78
CA PHE A 222 19.51 9.16 9.95
C PHE A 222 20.04 8.47 8.67
N HIS A 223 20.69 7.32 8.84
CA HIS A 223 21.04 6.39 7.75
C HIS A 223 19.94 5.35 7.54
N TYR A 224 19.59 5.06 6.28
CA TYR A 224 18.65 4.00 5.94
C TYR A 224 19.35 2.83 5.25
N THR A 225 18.98 1.60 5.60
CA THR A 225 19.34 0.36 4.90
C THR A 225 18.07 -0.41 4.53
N GLY A 226 17.92 -0.76 3.27
CA GLY A 226 16.76 -1.47 2.74
C GLY A 226 17.11 -2.78 2.04
N MET A 227 16.38 -3.85 2.33
CA MET A 227 16.46 -5.13 1.61
C MET A 227 15.09 -5.53 1.07
N VAL A 228 14.99 -5.68 -0.24
CA VAL A 228 13.80 -6.12 -0.96
C VAL A 228 14.14 -7.36 -1.78
N SER A 229 13.33 -8.42 -1.70
CA SER A 229 13.50 -9.54 -2.63
C SER A 229 12.25 -10.38 -2.86
N THR A 230 12.05 -10.79 -4.11
CA THR A 230 11.04 -11.78 -4.51
C THR A 230 11.67 -13.16 -4.79
N ARG A 231 12.91 -13.37 -4.35
CA ARG A 231 13.72 -14.59 -4.54
C ARG A 231 14.32 -15.14 -3.24
N MET A 232 14.01 -14.54 -2.10
CA MET A 232 14.53 -14.94 -0.79
C MET A 232 13.44 -15.55 0.09
N ALA A 233 13.83 -16.22 1.18
CA ALA A 233 12.87 -16.73 2.15
C ALA A 233 11.98 -15.59 2.71
N PRO A 234 10.72 -15.88 3.09
CA PRO A 234 9.83 -14.87 3.66
C PRO A 234 10.40 -14.19 4.91
N ARG A 235 10.65 -12.88 4.83
CA ARG A 235 11.10 -12.03 5.95
C ARG A 235 10.41 -10.68 5.85
N GLN A 236 10.00 -10.13 6.98
CA GLN A 236 9.60 -8.73 7.05
C GLN A 236 10.00 -8.15 8.40
N GLU A 237 10.56 -6.96 8.40
CA GLU A 237 10.98 -6.27 9.62
C GLU A 237 11.26 -4.81 9.32
N VAL A 238 10.92 -3.92 10.26
CA VAL A 238 11.43 -2.54 10.26
C VAL A 238 11.95 -2.22 11.66
N VAL A 239 13.19 -1.76 11.74
CA VAL A 239 13.89 -1.40 12.97
C VAL A 239 14.25 0.07 12.93
N PHE A 240 13.83 0.82 13.95
CA PHE A 240 14.22 2.19 14.20
C PHE A 240 15.20 2.20 15.38
N HIS A 241 16.46 2.50 15.11
CA HIS A 241 17.55 2.46 16.09
C HIS A 241 17.97 3.89 16.42
N GLY A 242 17.67 4.33 17.65
CA GLY A 242 18.14 5.61 18.18
C GLY A 242 19.19 5.45 19.26
N ASP A 243 19.68 6.57 19.79
CA ASP A 243 20.78 6.59 20.76
C ASP A 243 20.42 6.10 22.17
N VAL A 244 19.13 6.00 22.50
CA VAL A 244 18.67 5.48 23.80
C VAL A 244 17.86 4.20 23.71
N GLY A 245 17.37 3.83 22.52
CA GLY A 245 16.51 2.66 22.37
C GLY A 245 16.34 2.17 20.94
N VAL A 246 15.74 0.98 20.83
CA VAL A 246 15.47 0.32 19.55
C VAL A 246 14.00 -0.06 19.50
N MET A 247 13.29 0.40 18.46
CA MET A 247 11.90 0.06 18.20
C MET A 247 11.82 -0.84 16.96
N ARG A 248 11.30 -2.05 17.13
CA ARG A 248 11.26 -3.09 16.09
C ARG A 248 9.84 -3.54 15.80
N LEU A 249 9.45 -3.52 14.53
CA LEU A 249 8.21 -4.10 14.03
C LEU A 249 8.53 -5.41 13.29
N THR A 250 8.11 -6.56 13.82
CA THR A 250 8.49 -7.88 13.28
C THR A 250 7.45 -8.49 12.34
N THR A 251 6.25 -7.93 12.29
CA THR A 251 5.22 -8.27 11.28
C THR A 251 4.59 -6.99 10.74
N PRO A 252 5.39 -6.15 10.06
CA PRO A 252 5.01 -4.78 9.71
C PRO A 252 3.95 -4.67 8.61
N PHE A 253 3.86 -5.61 7.67
CA PHE A 253 3.10 -5.41 6.42
C PHE A 253 1.95 -6.40 6.23
N ASN A 254 2.16 -7.67 6.63
CA ASN A 254 1.20 -8.76 6.41
C ASN A 254 0.72 -9.37 7.75
N ALA A 255 0.21 -8.54 8.65
CA ALA A 255 -0.42 -8.99 9.89
C ALA A 255 -1.53 -10.02 9.61
N GLN A 256 -1.73 -10.96 10.53
CA GLN A 256 -2.66 -12.11 10.45
C GLN A 256 -2.29 -13.19 9.41
N ALA A 257 -1.69 -12.83 8.28
CA ALA A 257 -1.27 -13.79 7.24
C ALA A 257 0.12 -14.37 7.51
N TYR A 258 1.06 -13.53 7.95
CA TYR A 258 2.43 -13.96 8.26
C TYR A 258 2.63 -14.23 9.75
N GLY A 259 1.97 -13.45 10.59
CA GLY A 259 2.10 -13.50 12.04
C GLY A 259 1.28 -12.42 12.73
N MET A 260 1.46 -12.30 14.03
CA MET A 260 0.85 -11.25 14.84
C MET A 260 1.61 -9.94 14.69
N ALA A 261 0.89 -8.86 14.39
CA ALA A 261 1.42 -7.50 14.43
C ALA A 261 1.94 -7.17 15.84
N GLN A 262 3.19 -6.72 15.92
CA GLN A 262 3.81 -6.36 17.20
C GLN A 262 4.91 -5.31 17.04
N ILE A 263 5.05 -4.48 18.08
CA ILE A 263 6.16 -3.55 18.29
C ILE A 263 6.94 -4.05 19.50
N VAL A 264 8.25 -4.23 19.34
CA VAL A 264 9.18 -4.53 20.44
C VAL A 264 10.04 -3.29 20.66
N LEU A 265 9.93 -2.69 21.84
CA LEU A 265 10.77 -1.57 22.26
C LEU A 265 11.82 -2.08 23.25
N GLU A 266 13.09 -1.93 22.91
CA GLU A 266 14.23 -2.11 23.81
C GLU A 266 14.66 -0.74 24.31
N ALA A 267 14.53 -0.51 25.62
CA ALA A 267 14.76 0.77 26.28
C ALA A 267 15.91 0.67 27.31
N PRO A 268 16.39 1.81 27.86
CA PRO A 268 17.48 1.82 28.84
C PRO A 268 17.21 0.92 30.05
N GLY A 269 18.29 0.38 30.63
CA GLY A 269 18.21 -0.56 31.75
C GLY A 269 17.79 -1.97 31.35
N PHE A 270 18.01 -2.36 30.09
CA PHE A 270 17.65 -3.68 29.54
C PHE A 270 16.15 -4.00 29.64
N ARG A 271 15.30 -2.97 29.60
CA ARG A 271 13.85 -3.14 29.60
C ARG A 271 13.38 -3.42 28.18
N THR A 272 12.63 -4.50 28.01
CA THR A 272 11.91 -4.79 26.76
C THR A 272 10.42 -4.69 27.01
N GLU A 273 9.75 -3.90 26.18
CA GLU A 273 8.29 -3.81 26.12
C GLU A 273 7.79 -4.38 24.78
N THR A 274 6.64 -5.03 24.79
CA THR A 274 6.05 -5.58 23.56
C THR A 274 4.56 -5.26 23.49
N LEU A 275 4.19 -4.45 22.49
CA LEU A 275 2.81 -4.13 22.16
C LEU A 275 2.34 -5.08 21.05
N ARG A 276 1.12 -5.61 21.19
CA ARG A 276 0.57 -6.64 20.29
C ARG A 276 -0.79 -6.21 19.76
N PHE A 277 -1.05 -6.52 18.50
CA PHE A 277 -2.26 -6.16 17.77
C PHE A 277 -2.84 -7.40 17.07
N PRO A 278 -3.45 -8.34 17.84
CA PRO A 278 -3.77 -9.68 17.33
C PRO A 278 -4.93 -9.72 16.32
N SER A 279 -5.87 -8.78 16.40
CA SER A 279 -7.14 -8.82 15.66
C SER A 279 -7.34 -7.69 14.66
N ASP A 280 -6.39 -6.75 14.56
CA ASP A 280 -6.52 -5.59 13.69
C ASP A 280 -6.52 -5.97 12.20
N ASN A 281 -7.46 -5.39 11.46
CA ASN A 281 -7.59 -5.59 10.02
C ASN A 281 -7.35 -4.26 9.29
N GLN A 282 -6.11 -4.05 8.87
CA GLN A 282 -5.68 -2.84 8.15
C GLN A 282 -6.48 -2.55 6.88
N TYR A 283 -7.00 -3.58 6.20
CA TYR A 283 -7.81 -3.41 5.00
C TYR A 283 -9.18 -2.82 5.34
N VAL A 284 -9.82 -3.29 6.41
CA VAL A 284 -11.09 -2.74 6.89
C VAL A 284 -10.88 -1.30 7.37
N HIS A 285 -9.86 -1.06 8.20
CA HIS A 285 -9.55 0.30 8.70
C HIS A 285 -9.32 1.30 7.56
N GLN A 286 -8.63 0.89 6.50
CA GLN A 286 -8.42 1.70 5.28
C GLN A 286 -9.75 2.04 4.59
N VAL A 287 -10.60 1.04 4.34
CA VAL A 287 -11.89 1.26 3.68
C VAL A 287 -12.79 2.14 4.53
N GLU A 288 -12.82 1.96 5.85
CA GLU A 288 -13.60 2.81 6.73
C GLU A 288 -13.12 4.27 6.73
N ALA A 289 -11.80 4.48 6.73
CA ALA A 289 -11.23 5.82 6.57
C ALA A 289 -11.62 6.45 5.24
N PHE A 290 -11.60 5.68 4.15
CA PHE A 290 -12.07 6.12 2.84
C PHE A 290 -13.55 6.48 2.85
N ASN A 291 -14.40 5.60 3.40
CA ASN A 291 -15.86 5.80 3.48
C ASN A 291 -16.19 7.07 4.28
N ARG A 292 -15.52 7.30 5.42
CA ARG A 292 -15.68 8.53 6.21
C ARG A 292 -15.22 9.76 5.44
N SER A 293 -14.09 9.68 4.72
CA SER A 293 -13.59 10.80 3.91
C SER A 293 -14.57 11.21 2.81
N VAL A 294 -15.18 10.23 2.12
CA VAL A 294 -16.19 10.51 1.09
C VAL A 294 -17.48 11.09 1.70
N ARG A 295 -18.02 10.43 2.74
CA ARG A 295 -19.36 10.73 3.29
C ARG A 295 -19.37 11.94 4.20
N ARG A 296 -18.32 12.12 5.00
CA ARG A 296 -18.23 13.13 6.08
C ARG A 296 -17.21 14.22 5.79
N LYS A 297 -16.50 14.13 4.65
CA LYS A 297 -15.44 15.08 4.27
C LYS A 297 -14.30 15.15 5.29
N GLU A 298 -14.06 14.05 6.00
CA GLU A 298 -12.85 13.86 6.81
C GLU A 298 -11.62 13.82 5.91
N THR A 299 -10.47 14.31 6.39
CA THR A 299 -9.20 14.19 5.66
C THR A 299 -8.76 12.73 5.62
N TYR A 300 -8.49 12.22 4.43
CA TYR A 300 -7.99 10.86 4.28
C TYR A 300 -6.53 10.75 4.79
N PRO A 301 -6.21 9.82 5.71
CA PRO A 301 -4.90 9.76 6.37
C PRO A 301 -3.66 9.52 5.48
N CYS A 302 -3.85 9.02 4.26
CA CYS A 302 -2.76 8.73 3.31
C CYS A 302 -2.93 9.59 2.05
N PRO A 303 -2.52 10.87 2.07
CA PRO A 303 -2.67 11.77 0.93
C PRO A 303 -1.78 11.35 -0.25
N LEU A 304 -2.14 11.74 -1.47
CA LEU A 304 -1.35 11.40 -2.67
C LEU A 304 0.06 12.00 -2.62
N GLU A 305 0.24 13.11 -1.90
CA GLU A 305 1.53 13.75 -1.63
C GLU A 305 2.46 12.80 -0.87
N PHE A 306 1.91 12.00 0.05
CA PHE A 306 2.67 10.94 0.71
C PHE A 306 3.03 9.82 -0.29
N SER A 307 2.08 9.35 -1.10
CA SER A 307 2.35 8.33 -2.13
C SER A 307 3.40 8.79 -3.14
N ARG A 308 3.34 10.07 -3.54
CA ARG A 308 4.31 10.72 -4.44
C ARG A 308 5.73 10.65 -3.88
N GLY A 309 5.95 10.97 -2.61
CA GLY A 309 7.28 10.89 -2.03
C GLY A 309 7.79 9.45 -1.88
N THR A 310 6.90 8.48 -1.63
CA THR A 310 7.27 7.05 -1.63
C THR A 310 7.72 6.62 -3.03
N GLN A 311 6.97 7.02 -4.05
CA GLN A 311 7.33 6.75 -5.44
C GLN A 311 8.62 7.48 -5.84
N ALA A 312 8.82 8.73 -5.42
CA ALA A 312 10.05 9.47 -5.69
C ALA A 312 11.29 8.78 -5.08
N MET A 313 11.19 8.25 -3.86
CA MET A 313 12.27 7.45 -3.28
C MET A 313 12.58 6.20 -4.14
N MET A 314 11.54 5.54 -4.65
CA MET A 314 11.71 4.38 -5.53
C MET A 314 12.33 4.77 -6.88
N ASP A 315 11.93 5.90 -7.46
CA ASP A 315 12.51 6.46 -8.67
C ASP A 315 14.01 6.77 -8.48
N MET A 316 14.39 7.36 -7.33
CA MET A 316 15.81 7.59 -6.99
C MET A 316 16.62 6.29 -6.95
N VAL A 317 16.05 5.20 -6.43
CA VAL A 317 16.71 3.88 -6.42
C VAL A 317 16.90 3.36 -7.84
N PHE A 318 15.85 3.44 -8.67
CA PHE A 318 15.95 3.00 -10.07
C PHE A 318 16.94 3.84 -10.87
N ASP A 319 17.01 5.15 -10.62
CA ASP A 319 17.97 6.04 -11.29
C ASP A 319 19.41 5.78 -10.85
N HIS A 320 19.65 5.50 -9.57
CA HIS A 320 20.98 5.15 -9.06
C HIS A 320 21.45 3.76 -9.53
N ALA A 321 20.52 2.82 -9.78
CA ALA A 321 20.84 1.46 -10.22
C ALA A 321 21.16 1.32 -11.72
N LYS A 322 20.98 2.40 -12.50
CA LYS A 322 21.34 2.46 -13.94
C LYS A 322 22.84 2.67 -14.12
#